data_AF-A0A1N7KTP6-F1
#
_entry.id   AF-A0A1N7KTP6-F1
#
_cell.length_a   1.000
_cell.length_b   1.000
_cell.length_c   1.000
_cell.angle_alpha   90.00
_cell.angle_beta   90.00
_cell.angle_gamma   90.00
#
_symmetry.space_group_name_H-M   'P 1'
#
loop_
_entity.id
_entity.type
_entity.pdbx_description
1 polymer ?
#
loop_
_entity_poly.entity_id
_entity_poly.type
_entity_poly.pdbx_seq_one_letter_code
_entity_poly.pdbx_strand_id
1 'polypeptide(L)'
;MAKSKARDITEKTIKRLYALSGNQCAFPDCHISLLSSGSEINFSNICHIEAAEPGGQRYNATSNDDYRRSYENLVLLCANHHLETNDVAKYTEPILQEMKKNHEAKILKLISESNILVKYPSALNIIVGFVGKRIFDDTITEEPTNAPDTEDKILYNNVILFKPTIVQHRVYQGKLNKLYEEIEKQGSTKKEFVLQNIKSIYLKEKGKYKDLEEIRANADIIIENIENELWKIIENSSNPISDLPIEAIKIGLLIIMVDAFMRCNILEEPPKL
;
A
#
# COMPACT_ATOMS: atom_id res chain seq x y z
N MET A 1 -9.19 0.28 -33.42
CA MET A 1 -8.93 0.81 -32.06
C MET A 1 -8.66 -0.37 -31.16
N ALA A 2 -7.57 -0.36 -30.38
CA ALA A 2 -7.34 -1.41 -29.39
C ALA A 2 -8.51 -1.42 -28.39
N LYS A 3 -8.98 -2.61 -28.01
CA LYS A 3 -10.06 -2.76 -27.03
C LYS A 3 -9.56 -2.24 -25.67
N SER A 4 -10.33 -1.36 -25.02
CA SER A 4 -9.98 -0.84 -23.69
C SER A 4 -9.81 -1.99 -22.69
N LYS A 5 -8.80 -1.89 -21.83
CA LYS A 5 -8.48 -2.82 -20.75
C LYS A 5 -8.99 -2.36 -19.39
N ALA A 6 -9.68 -1.22 -19.29
CA ALA A 6 -10.08 -0.62 -18.01
C ALA A 6 -10.99 -1.52 -17.14
N ARG A 7 -11.72 -2.47 -17.74
CA ARG A 7 -12.53 -3.48 -17.03
C ARG A 7 -11.83 -4.84 -16.87
N ASP A 8 -10.68 -5.03 -17.51
CA ASP A 8 -9.88 -6.26 -17.43
C ASP A 8 -8.99 -6.23 -16.17
N ILE A 9 -9.65 -6.30 -15.00
CA ILE A 9 -9.01 -6.26 -13.69
C ILE A 9 -8.25 -7.57 -13.48
N THR A 10 -6.98 -7.46 -13.12
CA THR A 10 -6.14 -8.66 -12.98
C THR A 10 -6.57 -9.51 -11.79
N GLU A 11 -6.36 -10.82 -11.87
CA GLU A 11 -6.66 -11.75 -10.76
C GLU A 11 -5.92 -11.36 -9.48
N LYS A 12 -4.69 -10.85 -9.58
CA LYS A 12 -3.90 -10.37 -8.44
C LYS A 12 -4.57 -9.18 -7.75
N THR A 13 -5.03 -8.21 -8.54
CA THR A 13 -5.78 -7.05 -8.04
C THR A 13 -7.09 -7.47 -7.37
N ILE A 14 -7.83 -8.41 -7.98
CA ILE A 14 -9.07 -8.95 -7.39
C ILE A 14 -8.75 -9.61 -6.04
N LYS A 15 -7.76 -10.52 -5.99
CA LYS A 15 -7.37 -11.17 -4.73
C LYS A 15 -6.98 -10.14 -3.66
N ARG A 16 -6.21 -9.10 -4.02
CA ARG A 16 -5.82 -8.02 -3.11
C ARG A 16 -7.02 -7.27 -2.55
N LEU A 17 -7.98 -6.89 -3.41
CA LEU A 17 -9.22 -6.23 -3.00
C LEU A 17 -10.00 -7.08 -1.99
N TYR A 18 -10.24 -8.36 -2.30
CA TYR A 18 -11.05 -9.22 -1.43
C TYR A 18 -10.35 -9.53 -0.11
N ALA A 19 -9.05 -9.83 -0.11
CA ALA A 19 -8.29 -10.10 1.11
C ALA A 19 -8.28 -8.88 2.05
N LEU A 20 -8.12 -7.68 1.50
CA LEU A 20 -8.09 -6.44 2.29
C LEU A 20 -9.48 -5.85 2.57
N SER A 21 -10.56 -6.47 2.09
CA SER A 21 -11.93 -6.05 2.37
C SER A 21 -12.44 -6.48 3.76
N GLY A 22 -11.82 -7.51 4.35
CA GLY A 22 -12.33 -8.13 5.58
C GLY A 22 -13.74 -8.72 5.42
N ASN A 23 -14.14 -9.11 4.20
CA ASN A 23 -15.48 -9.57 3.84
C ASN A 23 -16.60 -8.53 4.13
N GLN A 24 -16.25 -7.25 4.18
CA GLN A 24 -17.15 -6.15 4.51
C GLN A 24 -17.22 -5.15 3.34
N CYS A 25 -18.42 -4.62 3.11
CA CYS A 25 -18.62 -3.49 2.19
C CYS A 25 -17.85 -2.27 2.70
N ALA A 26 -17.15 -1.55 1.81
CA ALA A 26 -16.35 -0.38 2.18
C ALA A 26 -17.18 0.88 2.49
N PHE A 27 -18.49 0.86 2.19
CA PHE A 27 -19.38 1.96 2.52
C PHE A 27 -19.49 2.16 4.06
N PRO A 28 -19.45 3.39 4.57
CA PRO A 28 -19.52 3.66 6.01
C PRO A 28 -20.76 3.05 6.66
N ASP A 29 -20.60 2.49 7.85
CA ASP A 29 -21.68 1.88 8.64
C ASP A 29 -22.44 0.73 7.93
N CYS A 30 -21.90 0.19 6.84
CA CYS A 30 -22.45 -1.00 6.22
C CYS A 30 -21.99 -2.27 6.95
N HIS A 31 -22.95 -3.12 7.30
CA HIS A 31 -22.70 -4.40 7.98
C HIS A 31 -22.96 -5.62 7.09
N ILE A 32 -23.15 -5.42 5.78
CA ILE A 32 -23.36 -6.52 4.84
C ILE A 32 -22.07 -7.31 4.67
N SER A 33 -22.16 -8.62 4.91
CA SER A 33 -21.12 -9.58 4.55
C SER A 33 -21.12 -9.78 3.04
N LEU A 34 -19.99 -9.53 2.40
CA LEU A 34 -19.86 -9.58 0.94
C LEU A 34 -19.96 -11.01 0.39
N LEU A 35 -19.45 -11.97 1.15
CA LEU A 35 -19.49 -13.39 0.87
C LEU A 35 -20.25 -14.07 2.01
N SER A 36 -21.13 -15.00 1.66
CA SER A 36 -21.93 -15.76 2.61
C SER A 36 -21.24 -17.07 2.96
N SER A 37 -21.12 -17.35 4.25
CA SER A 37 -20.56 -18.61 4.77
C SER A 37 -21.50 -19.76 4.45
N GLY A 38 -21.16 -20.59 3.45
CA GLY A 38 -21.92 -21.79 3.07
C GLY A 38 -22.80 -21.64 1.82
N SER A 39 -22.67 -20.56 1.06
CA SER A 39 -23.29 -20.44 -0.26
C SER A 39 -22.31 -19.79 -1.25
N GLU A 40 -22.43 -20.11 -2.53
CA GLU A 40 -21.64 -19.49 -3.60
C GLU A 40 -22.11 -18.06 -3.96
N ILE A 41 -23.04 -17.50 -3.17
CA ILE A 41 -23.59 -16.17 -3.41
C ILE A 41 -22.55 -15.10 -3.04
N ASN A 42 -22.24 -14.25 -4.02
CA ASN A 42 -21.38 -13.07 -3.87
C ASN A 42 -22.24 -11.80 -3.95
N PHE A 43 -22.28 -11.05 -2.85
CA PHE A 43 -23.00 -9.78 -2.73
C PHE A 43 -22.15 -8.55 -3.06
N SER A 44 -20.86 -8.75 -3.37
CA SER A 44 -19.94 -7.67 -3.69
C SER A 44 -19.95 -7.25 -5.15
N ASN A 45 -19.60 -5.99 -5.37
CA ASN A 45 -19.35 -5.37 -6.65
C ASN A 45 -17.99 -4.68 -6.57
N ILE A 46 -17.13 -4.95 -7.53
CA ILE A 46 -15.91 -4.16 -7.71
C ILE A 46 -16.31 -2.86 -8.41
N CYS A 47 -16.16 -1.75 -7.70
CA CYS A 47 -16.62 -0.44 -8.12
C CYS A 47 -15.42 0.42 -8.50
N HIS A 48 -15.52 1.09 -9.63
CA HIS A 48 -14.55 2.07 -10.09
C HIS A 48 -14.78 3.42 -9.40
N ILE A 49 -13.72 4.00 -8.83
CA ILE A 49 -13.71 5.36 -8.28
C ILE A 49 -13.79 6.35 -9.45
N GLU A 50 -12.81 6.35 -10.34
CA GLU A 50 -12.89 6.93 -11.69
C GLU A 50 -13.45 5.89 -12.66
N ALA A 51 -14.54 6.20 -13.37
CA ALA A 51 -15.18 5.23 -14.27
C ALA A 51 -14.22 4.64 -15.32
N ALA A 52 -14.41 3.35 -15.59
CA ALA A 52 -13.63 2.59 -16.57
C ALA A 52 -13.72 3.15 -18.00
N GLU A 53 -14.87 3.72 -18.39
CA GLU A 53 -15.19 4.07 -19.79
C GLU A 53 -15.69 5.51 -19.94
N PRO A 54 -15.44 6.17 -21.10
CA PRO A 54 -15.97 7.50 -21.38
C PRO A 54 -17.48 7.57 -21.18
N GLY A 55 -17.96 8.63 -20.55
CA GLY A 55 -19.37 8.80 -20.21
C GLY A 55 -19.82 8.13 -18.90
N GLY A 56 -18.95 7.34 -18.26
CA GLY A 56 -19.19 6.84 -16.90
C GLY A 56 -18.99 7.90 -15.81
N GLN A 57 -19.44 7.58 -14.60
CA GLN A 57 -19.35 8.46 -13.43
C GLN A 57 -17.90 8.84 -13.12
N ARG A 58 -17.62 10.14 -12.98
CA ARG A 58 -16.28 10.66 -12.65
C ARG A 58 -15.18 10.18 -13.63
N TYR A 59 -15.52 9.93 -14.89
CA TYR A 59 -14.52 9.56 -15.90
C TYR A 59 -13.46 10.67 -16.03
N ASN A 60 -12.19 10.32 -15.82
CA ASN A 60 -11.07 11.24 -15.94
C ASN A 60 -10.29 10.99 -17.25
N ALA A 61 -10.41 11.89 -18.22
CA ALA A 61 -9.75 11.72 -19.52
C ALA A 61 -8.21 11.70 -19.47
N THR A 62 -7.60 12.16 -18.36
CA THR A 62 -6.14 12.16 -18.20
C THR A 62 -5.61 10.84 -17.62
N SER A 63 -6.47 9.97 -17.07
CA SER A 63 -6.06 8.67 -16.53
C SER A 63 -6.05 7.59 -17.62
N ASN A 64 -5.27 6.52 -17.38
CA ASN A 64 -5.11 5.42 -18.33
C ASN A 64 -5.76 4.12 -17.84
N ASP A 65 -5.94 3.17 -18.76
CA ASP A 65 -6.59 1.88 -18.49
C ASP A 65 -5.89 1.07 -17.38
N ASP A 66 -4.57 1.19 -17.23
CA ASP A 66 -3.83 0.48 -16.18
C ASP A 66 -4.14 1.04 -14.79
N TYR A 67 -4.25 2.36 -14.63
CA TYR A 67 -4.73 2.98 -13.38
C TYR A 67 -6.20 2.64 -13.12
N ARG A 68 -7.06 2.72 -14.15
CA ARG A 68 -8.51 2.50 -13.96
C ARG A 68 -8.82 1.10 -13.44
N ARG A 69 -8.03 0.10 -13.84
CA ARG A 69 -8.15 -1.28 -13.38
C ARG A 69 -7.25 -1.63 -12.19
N SER A 70 -6.52 -0.66 -11.63
CA SER A 70 -5.57 -0.90 -10.53
C SER A 70 -6.26 -0.88 -9.17
N TYR A 71 -5.59 -1.42 -8.16
CA TYR A 71 -6.13 -1.48 -6.78
C TYR A 71 -6.52 -0.10 -6.24
N GLU A 72 -5.75 0.92 -6.62
CA GLU A 72 -5.91 2.32 -6.20
C GLU A 72 -7.26 2.91 -6.64
N ASN A 73 -7.75 2.54 -7.83
CA ASN A 73 -9.00 3.06 -8.39
C ASN A 73 -10.23 2.19 -8.10
N LEU A 74 -10.07 1.11 -7.32
CA LEU A 74 -11.11 0.10 -7.12
C LEU A 74 -11.52 -0.02 -5.65
N VAL A 75 -12.81 -0.13 -5.39
CA VAL A 75 -13.38 -0.32 -4.05
C VAL A 75 -14.47 -1.40 -4.09
N LEU A 76 -14.55 -2.24 -3.04
CA LEU A 76 -15.57 -3.27 -2.93
C LEU A 76 -16.79 -2.75 -2.17
N LEU A 77 -17.96 -2.77 -2.83
CA LEU A 77 -19.25 -2.36 -2.25
C LEU A 77 -20.29 -3.46 -2.42
N CYS A 78 -21.34 -3.45 -1.59
CA CYS A 78 -22.53 -4.26 -1.87
C CYS A 78 -23.35 -3.65 -3.03
N ALA A 79 -24.29 -4.41 -3.59
CA ALA A 79 -25.11 -3.93 -4.71
C ALA A 79 -25.83 -2.60 -4.43
N ASN A 80 -26.34 -2.41 -3.21
CA ASN A 80 -27.05 -1.18 -2.82
C ASN A 80 -26.11 0.03 -2.82
N HIS A 81 -24.94 -0.07 -2.18
CA HIS A 81 -23.99 1.04 -2.12
C HIS A 81 -23.25 1.26 -3.44
N HIS A 82 -23.09 0.23 -4.27
CA HIS A 82 -22.64 0.41 -5.64
C HIS A 82 -23.62 1.28 -6.46
N LEU A 83 -24.93 1.08 -6.28
CA LEU A 83 -25.95 1.93 -6.89
C LEU A 83 -25.97 3.34 -6.29
N GLU A 84 -25.88 3.45 -4.96
CA GLU A 84 -25.92 4.73 -4.25
C GLU A 84 -24.76 5.65 -4.65
N THR A 85 -23.56 5.10 -4.79
CA THR A 85 -22.35 5.84 -5.15
C THR A 85 -22.30 6.33 -6.61
N ASN A 86 -23.35 6.06 -7.40
CA ASN A 86 -23.53 6.65 -8.73
C ASN A 86 -23.92 8.14 -8.69
N ASP A 87 -24.39 8.66 -7.55
CA ASP A 87 -24.65 10.09 -7.37
C ASP A 87 -23.33 10.87 -7.30
N VAL A 88 -22.85 11.35 -8.45
CA VAL A 88 -21.57 12.05 -8.59
C VAL A 88 -21.52 13.40 -7.87
N ALA A 89 -22.67 13.97 -7.50
CA ALA A 89 -22.71 15.21 -6.74
C ALA A 89 -22.40 14.97 -5.26
N LYS A 90 -22.78 13.80 -4.72
CA LYS A 90 -22.50 13.40 -3.35
C LYS A 90 -21.20 12.61 -3.21
N TYR A 91 -20.94 11.71 -4.15
CA TYR A 91 -19.82 10.78 -4.12
C TYR A 91 -18.82 11.17 -5.19
N THR A 92 -18.02 12.20 -4.88
CA THR A 92 -16.90 12.64 -5.70
C THR A 92 -15.74 11.64 -5.61
N GLU A 93 -14.77 11.73 -6.52
CA GLU A 93 -13.57 10.87 -6.49
C GLU A 93 -12.82 10.97 -5.15
N PRO A 94 -12.53 12.16 -4.59
CA PRO A 94 -11.90 12.27 -3.27
C PRO A 94 -12.68 11.60 -2.14
N ILE A 95 -14.02 11.69 -2.15
CA ILE A 95 -14.87 11.07 -1.13
C ILE A 95 -14.79 9.54 -1.19
N LEU A 96 -14.81 8.96 -2.40
CA LEU A 96 -14.70 7.50 -2.56
C LEU A 96 -13.30 6.99 -2.21
N GLN A 97 -12.26 7.76 -2.51
CA GLN A 97 -10.90 7.47 -2.07
C GLN A 97 -10.79 7.50 -0.54
N GLU A 98 -11.33 8.52 0.11
CA GLU A 98 -11.35 8.62 1.57
C GLU A 98 -12.13 7.46 2.21
N MET A 99 -13.28 7.11 1.65
CA MET A 99 -14.07 5.95 2.07
C MET A 99 -13.26 4.65 2.00
N LYS A 100 -12.58 4.41 0.87
CA LYS A 100 -11.68 3.25 0.70
C LYS A 100 -10.57 3.25 1.75
N LYS A 101 -9.89 4.39 1.96
CA LYS A 101 -8.80 4.52 2.95
C LYS A 101 -9.28 4.22 4.37
N ASN A 102 -10.41 4.79 4.77
CA ASN A 102 -10.98 4.58 6.10
C ASN A 102 -11.36 3.11 6.33
N HIS A 103 -11.96 2.46 5.33
CA HIS A 103 -12.27 1.04 5.39
C HIS A 103 -11.01 0.18 5.54
N GLU A 104 -10.01 0.40 4.69
CA GLU A 104 -8.77 -0.38 4.69
C GLU A 104 -7.97 -0.18 5.98
N ALA A 105 -7.95 1.04 6.55
CA ALA A 105 -7.33 1.31 7.84
C ALA A 105 -8.00 0.52 8.98
N LYS A 106 -9.34 0.45 8.98
CA LYS A 106 -10.10 -0.37 9.93
C LYS A 106 -9.76 -1.86 9.79
N ILE A 107 -9.75 -2.39 8.57
CA ILE A 107 -9.44 -3.81 8.33
C ILE A 107 -7.99 -4.12 8.70
N LEU A 108 -7.05 -3.22 8.38
CA LEU A 108 -5.65 -3.36 8.71
C LEU A 108 -5.43 -3.49 10.23
N LYS A 109 -6.15 -2.72 11.04
CA LYS A 109 -6.09 -2.84 12.50
C LYS A 109 -6.44 -4.26 12.96
N LEU A 110 -7.53 -4.82 12.44
CA LEU A 110 -7.96 -6.19 12.75
C LEU A 110 -6.95 -7.25 12.29
N ILE A 111 -6.39 -7.09 11.09
CA ILE A 111 -5.34 -7.99 10.56
C ILE A 111 -4.10 -7.95 11.46
N SER A 112 -3.69 -6.77 11.91
CA SER A 112 -2.49 -6.59 12.73
C SER A 112 -2.64 -7.26 14.11
N GLU A 113 -3.85 -7.28 14.66
CA GLU A 113 -4.17 -7.98 15.92
C GLU A 113 -4.17 -9.52 15.78
N SER A 114 -4.23 -10.05 14.54
CA SER A 114 -4.34 -11.50 14.27
C SER A 114 -3.02 -12.28 14.40
N ASN A 115 -1.91 -11.62 14.77
CA ASN A 115 -0.55 -12.20 14.86
C ASN A 115 -0.11 -12.93 13.58
N ILE A 116 -0.46 -12.39 12.42
CA ILE A 116 -0.25 -13.08 11.14
C ILE A 116 1.22 -13.44 10.88
N LEU A 117 2.18 -12.62 11.32
CA LEU A 117 3.61 -12.91 11.15
C LEU A 117 4.15 -14.01 12.07
N VAL A 118 3.40 -14.41 13.10
CA VAL A 118 3.70 -15.61 13.88
C VAL A 118 3.28 -16.85 13.09
N LYS A 119 2.14 -16.78 12.39
CA LYS A 119 1.65 -17.86 11.51
C LYS A 119 2.51 -18.02 10.25
N TYR A 120 3.04 -16.91 9.73
CA TYR A 120 3.87 -16.87 8.53
C TYR A 120 5.25 -16.23 8.82
N PRO A 121 6.14 -16.93 9.54
CA PRO A 121 7.41 -16.36 9.99
C PRO A 121 8.38 -16.01 8.85
N SER A 122 8.27 -16.70 7.70
CA SER A 122 9.07 -16.44 6.50
C SER A 122 8.60 -15.23 5.69
N ALA A 123 7.44 -14.64 6.02
CA ALA A 123 6.84 -13.58 5.23
C ALA A 123 7.79 -12.40 5.00
N LEU A 124 8.44 -11.91 6.06
CA LEU A 124 9.39 -10.80 5.97
C LEU A 124 10.57 -11.13 5.03
N ASN A 125 11.17 -12.32 5.16
CA ASN A 125 12.29 -12.73 4.32
C ASN A 125 11.89 -12.84 2.84
N ILE A 126 10.71 -13.39 2.56
CA ILE A 126 10.18 -13.50 1.20
C ILE A 126 9.93 -12.11 0.60
N ILE A 127 9.30 -11.20 1.35
CA ILE A 127 9.03 -9.83 0.88
C ILE A 127 10.33 -9.06 0.65
N VAL A 128 11.31 -9.16 1.56
CA VAL A 128 12.67 -8.63 1.36
C VAL A 128 13.31 -9.21 0.09
N GLY A 129 13.11 -10.51 -0.17
CA GLY A 129 13.59 -11.16 -1.39
C GLY A 129 12.96 -10.63 -2.68
N PHE A 130 11.71 -10.16 -2.64
CA PHE A 130 11.03 -9.55 -3.78
C PHE A 130 11.40 -8.08 -3.95
N VAL A 131 11.31 -7.30 -2.88
CA VAL A 131 11.61 -5.86 -2.90
C VAL A 131 13.10 -5.61 -3.12
N GLY A 132 13.97 -6.50 -2.64
CA GLY A 132 15.42 -6.42 -2.80
C GLY A 132 15.95 -7.02 -4.10
N LYS A 133 15.10 -7.28 -5.09
CA LYS A 133 15.57 -7.58 -6.45
C LYS A 133 16.23 -6.33 -7.04
N ARG A 134 17.30 -6.51 -7.79
CA ARG A 134 17.97 -5.41 -8.51
C ARG A 134 17.01 -4.88 -9.58
N ILE A 135 16.49 -3.68 -9.35
CA ILE A 135 15.58 -2.98 -10.28
C ILE A 135 16.32 -1.88 -11.04
N PHE A 136 17.37 -1.30 -10.43
CA PHE A 136 18.17 -0.22 -11.01
C PHE A 136 19.67 -0.58 -10.99
N ASP A 137 20.37 -0.21 -12.07
CA ASP A 137 21.82 -0.11 -12.09
C ASP A 137 22.21 1.29 -11.59
N ASP A 138 23.15 1.32 -10.65
CA ASP A 138 23.90 2.50 -10.20
C ASP A 138 23.14 3.55 -9.35
N THR A 139 23.03 3.29 -8.04
CA THR A 139 23.17 4.35 -7.02
C THR A 139 23.58 3.75 -5.67
N ILE A 140 24.65 4.28 -5.06
CA ILE A 140 25.00 4.01 -3.66
C ILE A 140 24.15 4.97 -2.81
N THR A 141 23.33 4.43 -1.92
CA THR A 141 22.63 5.22 -0.90
C THR A 141 23.44 5.22 0.39
N GLU A 142 23.84 6.39 0.86
CA GLU A 142 24.40 6.54 2.21
C GLU A 142 23.27 6.33 3.24
N GLU A 143 23.47 5.40 4.19
CA GLU A 143 22.56 5.27 5.34
C GLU A 143 22.75 6.49 6.28
N PRO A 144 21.67 7.05 6.85
CA PRO A 144 21.81 8.11 7.85
C PRO A 144 22.58 7.60 9.08
N THR A 145 23.44 8.46 9.62
CA THR A 145 24.36 8.13 10.72
C THR A 145 23.66 7.85 12.05
N ASN A 146 22.45 8.39 12.27
CA ASN A 146 21.59 8.10 13.41
C ASN A 146 20.12 8.12 12.99
N ALA A 147 19.33 7.12 13.40
CA ALA A 147 17.88 7.16 13.20
C ALA A 147 17.26 8.21 14.14
N PRO A 148 16.37 9.09 13.65
CA PRO A 148 15.66 10.06 14.49
C PRO A 148 14.67 9.35 15.44
N ASP A 149 14.20 10.09 16.45
CA ASP A 149 13.04 9.66 17.23
C ASP A 149 11.80 9.49 16.34
N THR A 150 10.96 8.50 16.65
CA THR A 150 9.81 8.16 15.80
C THR A 150 8.75 9.26 15.83
N GLU A 151 8.43 9.76 17.02
CA GLU A 151 7.42 10.78 17.23
C GLU A 151 7.89 12.12 16.63
N ASP A 152 9.16 12.46 16.78
CA ASP A 152 9.76 13.64 16.14
C ASP A 152 9.69 13.56 14.61
N LYS A 153 10.01 12.39 14.02
CA LYS A 153 9.95 12.22 12.57
C LYS A 153 8.52 12.28 12.02
N ILE A 154 7.55 11.70 12.74
CA ILE A 154 6.12 11.79 12.39
C ILE A 154 5.65 13.24 12.41
N LEU A 155 5.97 13.97 13.49
CA LEU A 155 5.58 15.37 13.66
C LEU A 155 6.24 16.27 12.60
N TYR A 156 7.54 16.10 12.38
CA TYR A 156 8.29 16.86 11.39
C TYR A 156 7.70 16.69 9.99
N ASN A 157 7.28 15.48 9.62
CA ASN A 157 6.73 15.22 8.29
C ASN A 157 5.21 15.37 8.18
N ASN A 158 4.52 15.75 9.26
CA ASN A 158 3.05 15.89 9.29
C ASN A 158 2.30 14.61 8.85
N VAL A 159 2.77 13.45 9.31
CA VAL A 159 2.13 12.16 9.01
C VAL A 159 0.93 11.95 9.93
N ILE A 160 -0.26 11.78 9.36
CA ILE A 160 -1.54 11.68 10.09
C ILE A 160 -2.13 10.28 9.95
N LEU A 161 -2.46 9.87 8.73
CA LEU A 161 -3.15 8.60 8.45
C LEU A 161 -2.28 7.39 8.78
N PHE A 162 -0.98 7.44 8.44
CA PHE A 162 -0.04 6.35 8.70
C PHE A 162 0.57 6.36 10.10
N LYS A 163 0.31 7.38 10.92
CA LYS A 163 0.85 7.48 12.30
C LYS A 163 0.54 6.23 13.15
N PRO A 164 -0.70 5.72 13.23
CA PRO A 164 -1.00 4.51 14.00
C PRO A 164 -0.21 3.30 13.50
N THR A 165 -0.08 3.16 12.18
CA THR A 165 0.68 2.07 11.56
C THR A 165 2.16 2.13 11.90
N ILE A 166 2.78 3.32 11.82
CA ILE A 166 4.20 3.53 12.17
C ILE A 166 4.44 3.17 13.64
N VAL A 167 3.63 3.72 14.54
CA VAL A 167 3.75 3.46 15.98
C VAL A 167 3.55 1.98 16.32
N GLN A 168 2.60 1.32 15.66
CA GLN A 168 2.33 -0.10 15.89
C GLN A 168 3.46 -1.00 15.41
N HIS A 169 4.07 -0.69 14.26
CA HIS A 169 5.03 -1.59 13.61
C HIS A 169 6.49 -1.29 13.91
N ARG A 170 6.83 -0.14 14.52
CA ARG A 170 8.23 0.19 14.90
C ARG A 170 8.89 -0.86 15.79
N VAL A 171 8.09 -1.59 16.58
CA VAL A 171 8.58 -2.67 17.46
C VAL A 171 9.22 -3.84 16.70
N TYR A 172 8.94 -3.98 15.39
CA TYR A 172 9.54 -5.02 14.56
C TYR A 172 10.95 -4.69 14.07
N GLN A 173 11.44 -3.47 14.30
CA GLN A 173 12.76 -3.04 13.82
C GLN A 173 13.88 -4.00 14.26
N GLY A 174 13.88 -4.44 15.52
CA GLY A 174 14.87 -5.42 16.01
C GLY A 174 14.79 -6.78 15.31
N LYS A 175 13.58 -7.24 14.96
CA LYS A 175 13.40 -8.50 14.20
C LYS A 175 13.89 -8.34 12.76
N LEU A 176 13.58 -7.20 12.13
CA LEU A 176 13.99 -6.92 10.75
C LEU A 176 15.51 -6.74 10.64
N ASN A 177 16.14 -6.06 11.60
CA ASN A 177 17.60 -5.90 11.64
C ASN A 177 18.32 -7.25 11.73
N LYS A 178 17.85 -8.17 12.58
CA LYS A 178 18.41 -9.54 12.65
C LYS A 178 18.29 -10.27 11.32
N LEU A 179 17.14 -10.16 10.65
CA LEU A 179 16.93 -10.73 9.32
C LEU A 179 17.92 -10.14 8.31
N TYR A 180 18.13 -8.81 8.33
CA TYR A 180 19.11 -8.15 7.48
C TYR A 180 20.53 -8.61 7.75
N GLU A 181 20.95 -8.70 9.01
CA GLU A 181 22.27 -9.24 9.39
C GLU A 181 22.48 -10.68 8.91
N GLU A 182 21.44 -11.52 8.96
CA GLU A 182 21.49 -12.90 8.44
C GLU A 182 21.66 -12.93 6.92
N ILE A 183 20.97 -12.04 6.18
CA ILE A 183 21.09 -11.90 4.73
C ILE A 183 22.48 -11.40 4.34
N GLU A 184 23.02 -10.40 5.05
CA GLU A 184 24.36 -9.85 4.83
C GLU A 184 25.45 -10.91 5.12
N LYS A 185 25.30 -11.69 6.21
CA LYS A 185 26.20 -12.82 6.54
C LYS A 185 26.25 -13.89 5.45
N GLN A 186 25.18 -14.04 4.66
CA GLN A 186 25.13 -14.93 3.50
C GLN A 186 25.73 -14.30 2.23
N GLY A 187 26.28 -13.08 2.31
CA GLY A 187 26.86 -12.36 1.18
C GLY A 187 25.82 -11.78 0.21
N SER A 188 24.56 -11.68 0.63
CA SER A 188 23.48 -11.17 -0.21
C SER A 188 23.27 -9.66 -0.02
N THR A 189 23.20 -8.91 -1.11
CA THR A 189 22.99 -7.45 -1.11
C THR A 189 21.51 -7.03 -1.14
N LYS A 190 20.61 -7.93 -0.73
CA LYS A 190 19.16 -7.69 -0.83
C LYS A 190 18.70 -6.55 0.07
N LYS A 191 19.30 -6.38 1.25
CA LYS A 191 18.95 -5.28 2.17
C LYS A 191 19.21 -3.92 1.50
N GLU A 192 20.40 -3.75 0.94
CA GLU A 192 20.81 -2.53 0.24
C GLU A 192 19.84 -2.24 -0.89
N PHE A 193 19.51 -3.24 -1.70
CA PHE A 193 18.52 -3.07 -2.77
C PHE A 193 17.11 -2.76 -2.24
N VAL A 194 16.68 -3.32 -1.11
CA VAL A 194 15.38 -2.94 -0.50
C VAL A 194 15.36 -1.46 -0.19
N LEU A 195 16.37 -0.96 0.54
CA LEU A 195 16.43 0.44 0.95
C LEU A 195 16.60 1.37 -0.26
N GLN A 196 17.43 1.00 -1.22
CA GLN A 196 17.62 1.74 -2.48
C GLN A 196 16.34 1.81 -3.31
N ASN A 197 15.64 0.69 -3.51
CA ASN A 197 14.41 0.67 -4.29
C ASN A 197 13.33 1.54 -3.63
N ILE A 198 13.17 1.47 -2.31
CA ILE A 198 12.24 2.34 -1.58
C ILE A 198 12.64 3.80 -1.70
N LYS A 199 13.93 4.14 -1.54
CA LYS A 199 14.43 5.50 -1.70
C LYS A 199 14.16 6.04 -3.11
N SER A 200 14.42 5.24 -4.14
CA SER A 200 14.19 5.62 -5.54
C SER A 200 12.72 5.90 -5.83
N ILE A 201 11.81 5.07 -5.32
CA ILE A 201 10.36 5.31 -5.42
C ILE A 201 10.00 6.60 -4.70
N TYR A 202 10.50 6.82 -3.47
CA TYR A 202 10.26 8.07 -2.75
C TYR A 202 10.80 9.29 -3.49
N LEU A 203 12.01 9.26 -4.04
CA LEU A 203 12.59 10.39 -4.77
C LEU A 203 11.77 10.73 -6.02
N LYS A 204 11.28 9.72 -6.74
CA LYS A 204 10.38 9.91 -7.89
C LYS A 204 9.05 10.55 -7.46
N GLU A 205 8.48 10.10 -6.35
CA GLU A 205 7.23 10.65 -5.82
C GLU A 205 7.42 12.08 -5.29
N LYS A 206 8.50 12.32 -4.54
CA LYS A 206 8.93 13.63 -4.02
C LYS A 206 9.06 14.66 -5.14
N GLY A 207 9.57 14.26 -6.30
CA GLY A 207 9.73 15.14 -7.47
C GLY A 207 8.42 15.74 -8.01
N LYS A 208 7.25 15.30 -7.54
CA LYS A 208 5.94 15.90 -7.88
C LYS A 208 5.61 17.15 -7.06
N TYR A 209 6.36 17.43 -6.00
CA TYR A 209 6.09 18.51 -5.04
C TYR A 209 7.22 19.53 -5.08
N LYS A 210 6.89 20.82 -4.94
CA LYS A 210 7.85 21.92 -5.13
C LYS A 210 8.83 22.08 -3.98
N ASP A 211 8.35 21.90 -2.76
CA ASP A 211 9.09 22.21 -1.53
C ASP A 211 8.67 21.31 -0.37
N LEU A 212 9.30 21.53 0.78
CA LEU A 212 9.03 20.78 2.00
C LEU A 212 7.59 20.97 2.51
N GLU A 213 6.97 22.13 2.31
CA GLU A 213 5.60 22.37 2.76
C GLU A 213 4.62 21.53 1.98
N GLU A 214 4.74 21.49 0.65
CA GLU A 214 3.93 20.61 -0.21
C GLU A 214 4.16 19.13 0.11
N ILE A 215 5.40 18.71 0.38
CA ILE A 215 5.71 17.33 0.79
C ILE A 215 4.98 16.98 2.10
N ARG A 216 5.06 17.85 3.12
CA ARG A 216 4.40 17.64 4.43
C ARG A 216 2.88 17.65 4.32
N ALA A 217 2.32 18.49 3.45
CA ALA A 217 0.88 18.52 3.20
C ALA A 217 0.36 17.22 2.54
N ASN A 218 1.24 16.49 1.85
CA ASN A 218 0.91 15.27 1.09
C ASN A 218 1.59 14.01 1.65
N ALA A 219 2.12 14.05 2.87
CA ALA A 219 2.98 12.98 3.40
C ALA A 219 2.29 11.59 3.38
N ASP A 220 1.03 11.51 3.78
CA ASP A 220 0.27 10.24 3.76
C ASP A 220 0.01 9.73 2.33
N ILE A 221 -0.25 10.63 1.37
CA ILE A 221 -0.41 10.28 -0.05
C ILE A 221 0.91 9.75 -0.62
N ILE A 222 2.04 10.37 -0.26
CA ILE A 222 3.37 9.92 -0.65
C ILE A 222 3.64 8.51 -0.12
N ILE A 223 3.35 8.25 1.17
CA ILE A 223 3.53 6.91 1.76
C ILE A 223 2.64 5.88 1.04
N GLU A 224 1.38 6.21 0.78
CA GLU A 224 0.46 5.34 0.05
C GLU A 224 0.95 5.02 -1.38
N ASN A 225 1.44 6.02 -2.10
CA ASN A 225 1.98 5.84 -3.44
C ASN A 225 3.24 4.95 -3.44
N ILE A 226 4.12 5.10 -2.44
CA ILE A 226 5.26 4.20 -2.26
C ILE A 226 4.79 2.77 -2.00
N GLU A 227 3.80 2.58 -1.12
CA GLU A 227 3.24 1.25 -0.84
C GLU A 227 2.71 0.59 -2.11
N ASN A 228 1.97 1.34 -2.93
CA ASN A 228 1.38 0.84 -4.16
C ASN A 228 2.42 0.43 -5.20
N GLU A 229 3.50 1.20 -5.36
CA GLU A 229 4.61 0.83 -6.25
C GLU A 229 5.37 -0.41 -5.74
N LEU A 230 5.58 -0.54 -4.43
CA LEU A 230 6.18 -1.75 -3.85
C LEU A 230 5.27 -2.98 -4.02
N TRP A 231 3.95 -2.82 -3.91
CA TRP A 231 3.00 -3.87 -4.23
C TRP A 231 3.11 -4.33 -5.68
N LYS A 232 3.23 -3.40 -6.65
CA LYS A 232 3.42 -3.74 -8.07
C LYS A 232 4.70 -4.54 -8.29
N ILE A 233 5.79 -4.23 -7.57
CA ILE A 233 7.04 -5.01 -7.62
C ILE A 233 6.80 -6.45 -7.14
N ILE A 234 6.10 -6.62 -6.02
CA ILE A 234 5.77 -7.94 -5.46
C ILE A 234 4.88 -8.72 -6.44
N GLU A 235 3.83 -8.10 -6.95
CA GLU A 235 2.89 -8.71 -7.90
C GLU A 235 3.56 -9.09 -9.22
N ASN A 236 4.50 -8.30 -9.73
CA ASN A 236 5.18 -8.58 -11.00
C ASN A 236 6.36 -9.53 -10.87
N SER A 237 6.78 -9.86 -9.65
CA SER A 237 7.84 -10.85 -9.44
C SER A 237 7.37 -12.25 -9.89
N SER A 238 8.27 -13.02 -10.53
CA SER A 238 7.97 -14.26 -11.28
C SER A 238 7.25 -15.37 -10.50
N ASN A 239 7.09 -15.22 -9.18
CA ASN A 239 6.16 -16.00 -8.34
C ASN A 239 5.29 -15.02 -7.56
N PRO A 240 4.08 -14.71 -8.03
CA PRO A 240 3.19 -13.82 -7.32
C PRO A 240 2.40 -14.64 -6.30
N ILE A 241 2.54 -14.33 -5.01
CA ILE A 241 1.46 -14.58 -4.03
C ILE A 241 1.19 -16.08 -3.73
N SER A 242 1.92 -17.06 -4.30
CA SER A 242 1.58 -18.48 -4.13
C SER A 242 1.79 -19.01 -2.71
N ASP A 243 2.74 -18.43 -1.96
CA ASP A 243 3.21 -19.04 -0.71
C ASP A 243 2.80 -18.25 0.55
N LEU A 244 2.19 -17.07 0.38
CA LEU A 244 1.81 -16.19 1.48
C LEU A 244 0.42 -15.60 1.27
N PRO A 245 -0.40 -15.53 2.34
CA PRO A 245 -1.65 -14.77 2.26
C PRO A 245 -1.34 -13.28 2.08
N ILE A 246 -2.22 -12.59 1.36
CA ILE A 246 -2.09 -11.16 1.02
C ILE A 246 -1.96 -10.29 2.27
N GLU A 247 -2.64 -10.67 3.34
CA GLU A 247 -2.60 -10.01 4.63
C GLU A 247 -1.19 -10.09 5.24
N ALA A 248 -0.48 -11.23 5.10
CA ALA A 248 0.90 -11.34 5.55
C ALA A 248 1.85 -10.48 4.70
N ILE A 249 1.59 -10.41 3.39
CA ILE A 249 2.32 -9.52 2.47
C ILE A 249 2.11 -8.06 2.89
N LYS A 250 0.85 -7.63 3.13
CA LYS A 250 0.52 -6.28 3.58
C LYS A 250 1.23 -5.91 4.88
N ILE A 251 1.17 -6.76 5.91
CA ILE A 251 1.83 -6.49 7.20
C ILE A 251 3.35 -6.47 7.05
N GLY A 252 3.92 -7.43 6.32
CA GLY A 252 5.37 -7.48 6.13
C GLY A 252 5.90 -6.29 5.32
N LEU A 253 5.15 -5.83 4.30
CA LEU A 253 5.49 -4.64 3.55
C LEU A 253 5.46 -3.38 4.41
N LEU A 254 4.43 -3.22 5.26
CA LEU A 254 4.33 -2.08 6.18
C LEU A 254 5.50 -2.05 7.17
N ILE A 255 5.94 -3.19 7.69
CA ILE A 255 7.12 -3.24 8.57
C ILE A 255 8.38 -2.75 7.86
N ILE A 256 8.60 -3.19 6.62
CA ILE A 256 9.74 -2.76 5.81
C ILE A 256 9.66 -1.25 5.52
N MET A 257 8.47 -0.74 5.20
CA MET A 257 8.27 0.69 4.97
C MET A 257 8.48 1.52 6.23
N VAL A 258 8.06 1.03 7.40
CA VAL A 258 8.29 1.71 8.68
C VAL A 258 9.78 1.77 9.00
N ASP A 259 10.53 0.69 8.77
CA ASP A 259 12.00 0.73 8.90
C ASP A 259 12.64 1.71 7.91
N ALA A 260 12.21 1.70 6.64
CA ALA A 260 12.70 2.64 5.63
C ALA A 260 12.36 4.10 5.97
N PHE A 261 11.19 4.37 6.55
CA PHE A 261 10.84 5.68 7.10
C PHE A 261 11.81 6.06 8.21
N MET A 262 12.03 5.20 9.20
CA MET A 262 12.99 5.47 10.29
C MET A 262 14.43 5.66 9.79
N ARG A 263 14.81 5.04 8.68
CA ARG A 263 16.10 5.21 7.99
C ARG A 263 16.11 6.39 6.99
N CYS A 264 15.12 7.29 7.04
CA CYS A 264 15.02 8.46 6.14
C CYS A 264 15.04 8.13 4.64
N ASN A 265 14.68 6.90 4.29
CA ASN A 265 14.44 6.48 2.92
C ASN A 265 13.03 6.83 2.44
N ILE A 266 12.12 7.10 3.38
CA ILE A 266 10.80 7.69 3.15
C ILE A 266 10.70 8.96 3.99
N LEU A 267 10.30 10.06 3.33
CA LEU A 267 10.12 11.39 3.93
C LEU A 267 11.41 11.95 4.56
N GLU A 268 11.38 13.23 4.95
CA GLU A 268 12.58 14.00 5.24
C GLU A 268 13.12 13.70 6.66
N GLU A 269 14.43 13.89 6.83
CA GLU A 269 15.10 13.82 8.13
C GLU A 269 14.80 15.11 8.91
N PRO A 270 14.38 15.02 10.18
CA PRO A 270 14.28 16.20 11.05
C PRO A 270 15.64 16.88 11.20
N PRO A 271 15.71 18.22 11.26
CA PRO A 271 16.96 18.93 11.50
C PRO A 271 17.57 18.47 12.82
N LYS A 272 18.88 18.20 12.83
CA LYS A 272 19.64 17.90 14.05
C LYS A 272 19.65 19.17 14.92
N LEU A 273 19.11 19.05 16.13
CA LEU A 273 19.16 20.11 17.15
C LEU A 273 20.61 20.38 17.58
#